data_AF-A0A067N5T1-F1
#
_entry.id   AF-A0A067N5T1-F1
#
_cell.length_a   1.000
_cell.length_b   1.000
_cell.length_c   1.000
_cell.angle_alpha   90.00
_cell.angle_beta   90.00
_cell.angle_gamma   90.00
#
_symmetry.space_group_name_H-M   'P 1'
#
loop_
_entity.id
_entity.type
_entity.pdbx_description
1 polymer ?
#
loop_
_entity_poly.entity_id
_entity_poly.type
_entity_poly.pdbx_seq_one_letter_code
_entity_poly.pdbx_strand_id
1 'polypeptide(L)'
;KDASRASFLETPIGLATLMVERTMDSEASPDFSEALASACLDTVRDAVSLAIQEDEQHSLLDDDGCEVLYGRAGTLYALLRLRTASSTCSSRLGGEVSKVASDSSIAALVGSIIIRGKIGAKAYGTGSPPLMWRWHRKRYLGAAHGVAGILHMLLMIPGRILQKHSEDILGTIDWLIRIQDTTGNWPTKAPDVDEIIRWCHGATGIVLMLCTLVHRATYAPQILSLSHAQFASILSGISKGASLIYRHGLLRKGVGLCHGVAGSVYALIAVACAVEHYNLGGAEGPPAHSPVEYLARAVHLAHLATRYVELTAEGRMAAPDRPWSLYEGSAGICCAWGSLL
;
A
#
# COMPACT_ATOMS: atom_id res chain seq x y z
N LYS A 1 -20.58 11.78 10.06
CA LYS A 1 -19.19 11.43 9.66
C LYS A 1 -19.32 10.41 8.53
N ASP A 2 -18.35 10.34 7.62
CA ASP A 2 -18.38 9.52 6.39
C ASP A 2 -17.12 8.64 6.40
N ALA A 3 -17.24 7.33 6.22
CA ALA A 3 -16.12 6.39 6.29
C ALA A 3 -15.15 6.55 5.10
N SER A 4 -15.54 7.26 4.04
CA SER A 4 -14.64 7.75 2.98
C SER A 4 -13.77 8.94 3.43
N ARG A 5 -13.85 9.34 4.70
CA ARG A 5 -13.01 10.36 5.35
C ARG A 5 -12.43 9.86 6.67
N ALA A 6 -12.22 8.56 6.76
CA ALA A 6 -11.61 7.89 7.90
C ALA A 6 -10.48 7.00 7.38
N SER A 7 -9.24 7.47 7.52
CA SER A 7 -8.03 6.76 7.09
C SER A 7 -6.82 7.15 7.93
N PHE A 8 -5.88 6.23 8.10
CA PHE A 8 -4.61 6.54 8.73
C PHE A 8 -3.89 7.74 8.08
N LEU A 9 -3.93 7.88 6.76
CA LEU A 9 -3.35 9.05 6.09
C LEU A 9 -4.38 10.17 6.00
N GLU A 10 -3.95 11.42 5.93
CA GLU A 10 -4.77 12.62 5.69
C GLU A 10 -5.96 12.89 6.65
N THR A 11 -6.18 12.05 7.67
CA THR A 11 -7.27 12.21 8.66
C THR A 11 -6.77 12.05 10.10
N PRO A 12 -7.57 12.46 11.11
CA PRO A 12 -7.21 12.30 12.52
C PRO A 12 -6.94 10.86 12.98
N ILE A 13 -7.37 9.84 12.22
CA ILE A 13 -7.16 8.42 12.56
C ILE A 13 -5.66 8.09 12.64
N GLY A 14 -4.84 8.66 11.77
CA GLY A 14 -3.38 8.46 11.81
C GLY A 14 -2.74 8.95 13.10
N LEU A 15 -3.03 10.21 13.47
CA LEU A 15 -2.52 10.80 14.71
C LEU A 15 -3.01 10.01 15.93
N ALA A 16 -4.30 9.67 15.96
CA ALA A 16 -4.86 8.86 17.03
C ALA A 16 -4.16 7.49 17.14
N THR A 17 -3.89 6.83 16.01
CA THR A 17 -3.18 5.54 15.97
C THR A 17 -1.76 5.65 16.52
N LEU A 18 -1.00 6.65 16.07
CA LEU A 18 0.38 6.88 16.51
C LEU A 18 0.47 7.25 17.99
N MET A 19 -0.50 8.01 18.51
CA MET A 19 -0.56 8.35 19.93
C MET A 19 -0.83 7.11 20.79
N VAL A 20 -1.76 6.24 20.37
CA VAL A 20 -2.00 4.96 21.05
C VAL A 20 -0.74 4.09 21.03
N GLU A 21 -0.11 3.92 19.87
CA GLU A 21 1.12 3.14 19.71
C GLU A 21 2.25 3.68 20.63
N ARG A 22 2.44 5.00 20.66
CA ARG A 22 3.46 5.64 21.52
C ARG A 22 3.19 5.45 23.01
N THR A 23 1.93 5.45 23.44
CA THR A 23 1.58 5.17 24.86
C THR A 23 1.78 3.69 25.21
N MET A 24 1.76 2.77 24.24
CA MET A 24 2.03 1.35 24.48
C MET A 24 3.52 1.03 24.58
N ASP A 25 4.37 1.83 23.95
CA ASP A 25 5.82 1.67 23.98
C ASP A 25 6.39 2.08 25.35
N SER A 26 6.82 1.09 26.14
CA SER A 26 7.30 1.30 27.52
C SER A 26 8.64 2.04 27.62
N GLU A 27 9.40 2.14 26.52
CA GLU A 27 10.66 2.87 26.47
C GLU A 27 10.47 4.35 26.13
N ALA A 28 9.27 4.73 25.67
CA ALA A 28 8.85 6.12 25.55
C ALA A 28 8.58 6.72 26.93
N SER A 29 9.16 7.88 27.26
CA SER A 29 8.59 8.69 28.35
C SER A 29 7.11 8.94 28.06
N PRO A 30 6.20 8.73 29.04
CA PRO A 30 4.78 8.92 28.80
C PRO A 30 4.49 10.41 28.78
N ASP A 31 4.71 11.05 27.63
CA ASP A 31 4.31 12.45 27.42
C ASP A 31 2.78 12.60 27.39
N PHE A 32 2.03 11.49 27.30
CA PHE A 32 0.58 11.47 27.14
C PHE A 32 -0.14 10.69 28.25
N SER A 33 -1.25 11.25 28.73
CA SER A 33 -2.13 10.59 29.72
C SER A 33 -2.85 9.37 29.12
N GLU A 34 -3.11 8.36 29.95
CA GLU A 34 -3.93 7.18 29.55
C GLU A 34 -5.32 7.59 29.05
N ALA A 35 -5.90 8.66 29.60
CA ALA A 35 -7.19 9.19 29.16
C ALA A 35 -7.16 9.67 27.70
N LEU A 36 -6.08 10.34 27.30
CA LEU A 36 -5.88 10.79 25.93
C LEU A 36 -5.69 9.60 24.98
N ALA A 37 -4.90 8.60 25.37
CA ALA A 37 -4.72 7.39 24.58
C ALA A 37 -6.04 6.62 24.41
N SER A 38 -6.87 6.56 25.46
CA SER A 38 -8.21 5.98 25.38
C SER A 38 -9.10 6.73 24.38
N ALA A 39 -9.13 8.06 24.42
CA ALA A 39 -9.92 8.86 23.47
C ALA A 39 -9.42 8.71 22.02
N CYS A 40 -8.10 8.57 21.82
CA CYS A 40 -7.52 8.25 20.53
C CYS A 40 -7.94 6.84 20.05
N LEU A 41 -7.95 5.85 20.94
CA LEU A 41 -8.42 4.50 20.61
C LEU A 41 -9.90 4.49 20.26
N ASP A 42 -10.71 5.26 20.98
CA ASP A 42 -12.14 5.44 20.68
C ASP A 42 -12.34 6.04 19.28
N THR A 43 -11.51 7.01 18.90
CA THR A 43 -11.52 7.61 17.55
C THR A 43 -11.28 6.56 16.46
N VAL A 44 -10.37 5.61 16.68
CA VAL A 44 -10.14 4.49 15.73
C VAL A 44 -11.31 3.51 15.74
N ARG A 45 -11.86 3.19 16.92
CA ARG A 45 -13.03 2.29 17.05
C ARG A 45 -14.25 2.86 16.30
N ASP A 46 -14.51 4.15 16.46
CA ASP A 46 -15.61 4.85 15.79
C ASP A 46 -15.49 4.80 14.26
N ALA A 47 -14.27 4.87 13.72
CA ALA A 47 -14.05 4.73 12.28
C ALA A 47 -14.46 3.34 11.76
N VAL A 48 -14.17 2.28 12.51
CA VAL A 48 -14.59 0.91 12.17
C VAL A 48 -16.11 0.78 12.28
N SER A 49 -16.70 1.25 13.38
CA SER A 49 -18.16 1.21 13.58
C SER A 49 -18.91 1.98 12.50
N LEU A 50 -18.39 3.14 12.09
CA LEU A 50 -18.98 3.93 11.01
C LEU A 50 -18.97 3.18 9.67
N ALA A 51 -17.86 2.53 9.32
CA ALA A 51 -17.76 1.76 8.08
C ALA A 51 -18.80 0.63 8.02
N ILE A 52 -19.05 -0.04 9.16
CA ILE A 52 -20.04 -1.11 9.29
C ILE A 52 -21.47 -0.57 9.21
N GLN A 53 -21.76 0.53 9.92
CA GLN A 53 -23.08 1.17 9.90
C GLN A 53 -23.49 1.66 8.50
N GLU A 54 -22.53 2.17 7.72
CA GLU A 54 -22.79 2.56 6.32
C GLU A 54 -23.20 1.38 5.45
N ASP A 55 -22.69 0.17 5.70
CA ASP A 55 -23.03 -1.00 4.91
C ASP A 55 -24.41 -1.57 5.28
N GLU A 56 -24.87 -1.37 6.52
CA GLU A 56 -26.25 -1.71 6.93
C GLU A 56 -27.29 -0.82 6.22
N GLN A 57 -26.92 0.44 5.98
CA GLN A 57 -27.75 1.39 5.23
C GLN A 57 -27.58 1.17 3.73
N HIS A 58 -28.42 0.32 3.14
CA HIS A 58 -28.31 -0.10 1.74
C HIS A 58 -28.25 1.07 0.73
N SER A 59 -28.80 2.24 1.05
CA SER A 59 -28.71 3.46 0.23
C SER A 59 -27.31 4.09 0.17
N LEU A 60 -26.43 3.77 1.12
CA LEU A 60 -25.05 4.24 1.22
C LEU A 60 -24.03 3.20 0.73
N LEU A 61 -24.50 2.01 0.35
CA LEU A 61 -23.65 0.95 -0.16
C LEU A 61 -23.36 1.16 -1.65
N ASP A 62 -22.15 1.61 -1.96
CA ASP A 62 -21.65 1.85 -3.32
C ASP A 62 -20.23 1.27 -3.52
N ASP A 63 -19.54 1.66 -4.60
CA ASP A 63 -18.19 1.20 -4.93
C ASP A 63 -17.07 2.18 -4.51
N ASP A 64 -17.37 3.21 -3.71
CA ASP A 64 -16.44 4.27 -3.30
C ASP A 64 -15.98 4.13 -1.83
N GLY A 65 -15.03 4.98 -1.41
CA GLY A 65 -14.61 5.12 -0.02
C GLY A 65 -13.73 3.99 0.51
N CYS A 66 -13.08 3.24 -0.38
CA CYS A 66 -12.21 2.12 0.01
C CYS A 66 -10.72 2.40 -0.10
N GLU A 67 -10.30 3.50 -0.72
CA GLU A 67 -8.87 3.75 -1.01
C GLU A 67 -8.02 4.09 0.24
N VAL A 68 -6.71 4.25 0.04
CA VAL A 68 -5.73 4.26 1.14
C VAL A 68 -5.64 5.62 1.82
N LEU A 69 -5.81 6.73 1.12
CA LEU A 69 -5.57 8.05 1.70
C LEU A 69 -6.72 8.55 2.58
N TYR A 70 -7.96 8.18 2.28
CA TYR A 70 -9.15 8.70 2.96
C TYR A 70 -10.16 7.60 3.34
N GLY A 71 -10.06 6.42 2.71
CA GLY A 71 -11.03 5.35 2.85
C GLY A 71 -10.64 4.19 3.76
N ARG A 72 -11.47 3.14 3.66
CA ARG A 72 -11.46 1.95 4.50
C ARG A 72 -10.12 1.19 4.49
N ALA A 73 -9.38 1.15 3.37
CA ALA A 73 -8.07 0.50 3.33
C ALA A 73 -7.04 1.21 4.23
N GLY A 74 -7.13 2.53 4.36
CA GLY A 74 -6.30 3.28 5.29
C GLY A 74 -6.69 3.09 6.76
N THR A 75 -7.99 2.94 7.06
CA THR A 75 -8.42 2.51 8.41
C THR A 75 -7.95 1.07 8.71
N LEU A 76 -7.96 0.19 7.71
CA LEU A 76 -7.42 -1.17 7.85
C LEU A 76 -5.92 -1.12 8.20
N TYR A 77 -5.15 -0.22 7.58
CA TYR A 77 -3.74 -0.01 7.95
C TYR A 77 -3.60 0.39 9.44
N ALA A 78 -4.43 1.30 9.94
CA ALA A 78 -4.43 1.69 11.35
C ALA A 78 -4.66 0.48 12.28
N LEU A 79 -5.66 -0.36 11.98
CA LEU A 79 -5.94 -1.56 12.77
C LEU A 79 -4.77 -2.56 12.77
N LEU A 80 -4.16 -2.81 11.61
CA LEU A 80 -3.01 -3.72 11.51
C LEU A 80 -1.82 -3.19 12.30
N ARG A 81 -1.58 -1.88 12.28
CA ARG A 81 -0.50 -1.24 13.03
C ARG A 81 -0.71 -1.36 14.55
N LEU A 82 -1.91 -1.06 15.04
CA LEU A 82 -2.27 -1.25 16.45
C LEU A 82 -2.17 -2.71 16.90
N ARG A 83 -2.58 -3.65 16.04
CA ARG A 83 -2.44 -5.07 16.33
C ARG A 83 -0.99 -5.46 16.54
N THR A 84 -0.09 -5.02 15.66
CA THR A 84 1.34 -5.28 15.79
C THR A 84 1.87 -4.71 17.11
N ALA A 85 1.56 -3.46 17.44
CA ALA A 85 1.95 -2.83 18.70
C ALA A 85 1.44 -3.61 19.94
N SER A 86 0.20 -4.11 19.90
CA SER A 86 -0.35 -4.94 20.99
C SER A 86 0.30 -6.30 21.15
N SER A 87 0.92 -6.84 20.09
CA SER A 87 1.62 -8.12 20.16
C SER A 87 3.03 -7.99 20.73
N THR A 88 3.62 -6.79 20.69
CA THR A 88 5.00 -6.52 21.12
C THR A 88 5.08 -5.90 22.52
N CYS A 89 4.03 -5.24 23.00
CA CYS A 89 4.07 -4.48 24.25
C CYS A 89 2.96 -4.93 25.23
N SER A 90 3.35 -5.24 26.46
CA SER A 90 2.40 -5.53 27.55
C SER A 90 2.07 -4.23 28.31
N SER A 91 1.08 -3.48 27.81
CA SER A 91 0.55 -2.29 28.48
C SER A 91 -0.87 -2.54 29.00
N ARG A 92 -1.33 -1.74 29.98
CA ARG A 92 -2.73 -1.82 30.48
C ARG A 92 -3.76 -1.55 29.37
N LEU A 93 -3.40 -0.72 28.39
CA LEU A 93 -4.21 -0.42 27.22
C LEU A 93 -4.23 -1.57 26.18
N GLY A 94 -3.27 -2.50 26.27
CA GLY A 94 -3.11 -3.61 25.33
C GLY A 94 -4.36 -4.49 25.19
N GLY A 95 -5.13 -4.67 26.27
CA GLY A 95 -6.39 -5.40 26.25
C GLY A 95 -7.47 -4.72 25.39
N GLU A 96 -7.62 -3.39 25.53
CA GLU A 96 -8.59 -2.62 24.74
C GLU A 96 -8.15 -2.48 23.29
N VAL A 97 -6.86 -2.29 23.04
CA VAL A 97 -6.30 -2.26 21.68
C VAL A 97 -6.51 -3.60 20.98
N SER A 98 -6.30 -4.72 21.68
CA SER A 98 -6.55 -6.07 21.14
C SER A 98 -8.02 -6.29 20.77
N LYS A 99 -8.97 -5.69 21.51
CA LYS A 99 -10.40 -5.73 21.16
C LYS A 99 -10.69 -4.92 19.91
N VAL A 100 -10.16 -3.70 19.81
CA VAL A 100 -10.36 -2.82 18.64
C VAL A 100 -9.73 -3.42 17.39
N ALA A 101 -8.50 -3.93 17.48
CA ALA A 101 -7.74 -4.55 16.40
C ALA A 101 -7.94 -6.08 16.30
N SER A 102 -9.09 -6.56 16.82
CA SER A 102 -9.45 -7.98 16.81
C SER A 102 -9.74 -8.50 15.40
N ASP A 103 -9.80 -9.83 15.27
CA ASP A 103 -10.15 -10.47 14.01
C ASP A 103 -11.55 -10.12 13.54
N SER A 104 -12.49 -9.96 14.47
CA SER A 104 -13.85 -9.56 14.13
C SER A 104 -13.87 -8.16 13.52
N SER A 105 -13.16 -7.21 14.11
CA SER A 105 -13.07 -5.84 13.58
C SER A 105 -12.39 -5.81 12.21
N ILE A 106 -11.26 -6.51 12.06
CA ILE A 106 -10.53 -6.60 10.79
C ILE A 106 -11.38 -7.30 9.73
N ALA A 107 -12.02 -8.43 10.06
CA ALA A 107 -12.85 -9.17 9.12
C ALA A 107 -14.09 -8.37 8.70
N ALA A 108 -14.70 -7.61 9.61
CA ALA A 108 -15.82 -6.74 9.29
C ALA A 108 -15.41 -5.64 8.28
N LEU A 109 -14.29 -4.95 8.54
CA LEU A 109 -13.79 -3.91 7.64
C LEU A 109 -13.34 -4.49 6.28
N VAL A 110 -12.71 -5.68 6.27
CA VAL A 110 -12.36 -6.39 5.04
C VAL A 110 -13.62 -6.80 4.26
N GLY A 111 -14.65 -7.29 4.94
CA GLY A 111 -15.95 -7.60 4.34
C GLY A 111 -16.55 -6.38 3.63
N SER A 112 -16.50 -5.22 4.28
CA SER A 112 -16.89 -3.92 3.71
C SER A 112 -16.13 -3.58 2.43
N ILE A 113 -14.80 -3.73 2.44
CA ILE A 113 -13.96 -3.48 1.25
C ILE A 113 -14.31 -4.44 0.11
N ILE A 114 -14.48 -5.74 0.40
CA ILE A 114 -14.75 -6.78 -0.58
C ILE A 114 -16.13 -6.59 -1.23
N ILE A 115 -17.19 -6.34 -0.45
CA ILE A 115 -18.54 -6.18 -0.99
C ILE A 115 -18.63 -4.97 -1.93
N ARG A 116 -18.02 -3.84 -1.54
CA ARG A 116 -17.93 -2.64 -2.38
C ARG A 116 -17.11 -2.89 -3.64
N GLY A 117 -16.05 -3.69 -3.54
CA GLY A 117 -15.25 -4.14 -4.68
C GLY A 117 -16.05 -4.97 -5.69
N LYS A 118 -16.92 -5.87 -5.20
CA LYS A 118 -17.82 -6.66 -6.06
C LYS A 118 -18.89 -5.80 -6.73
N ILE A 119 -19.42 -4.81 -6.01
CA ILE A 119 -20.36 -3.82 -6.57
C ILE A 119 -19.69 -3.04 -7.71
N GLY A 120 -18.47 -2.53 -7.48
CA GLY A 120 -17.74 -1.77 -8.48
C GLY A 120 -17.34 -2.62 -9.68
N ALA A 121 -17.03 -3.91 -9.49
CA ALA A 121 -16.76 -4.85 -10.57
C ALA A 121 -18.00 -5.07 -11.44
N LYS A 122 -19.16 -5.29 -10.83
CA LYS A 122 -20.44 -5.39 -11.53
C LYS A 122 -20.77 -4.11 -12.30
N ALA A 123 -20.49 -2.94 -11.71
CA ALA A 123 -20.71 -1.64 -12.34
C ALA A 123 -19.70 -1.32 -13.46
N TYR A 124 -18.52 -1.93 -13.45
CA TYR A 124 -17.53 -1.80 -14.53
C TYR A 124 -17.91 -2.62 -15.76
N GLY A 125 -18.54 -3.78 -15.57
CA GLY A 125 -19.15 -4.56 -16.64
C GLY A 125 -18.21 -5.61 -17.26
N THR A 126 -18.41 -5.90 -18.56
CA THR A 126 -17.71 -7.00 -19.24
C THR A 126 -16.20 -6.78 -19.26
N GLY A 127 -15.44 -7.82 -18.91
CA GLY A 127 -13.97 -7.75 -18.80
C GLY A 127 -13.47 -7.18 -17.46
N SER A 128 -14.36 -6.94 -16.50
CA SER A 128 -14.00 -6.55 -15.13
C SER A 128 -13.17 -7.62 -14.42
N PRO A 129 -12.22 -7.22 -13.56
CA PRO A 129 -11.73 -8.11 -12.51
C PRO A 129 -12.84 -8.46 -11.50
N PRO A 130 -12.62 -9.45 -10.62
CA PRO A 130 -13.54 -9.77 -9.52
C PRO A 130 -13.81 -8.59 -8.57
N LEU A 131 -12.82 -7.72 -8.35
CA LEU A 131 -12.93 -6.55 -7.49
C LEU A 131 -12.51 -5.28 -8.23
N MET A 132 -13.32 -4.23 -8.13
CA MET A 132 -13.03 -2.91 -8.66
C MET A 132 -13.63 -1.85 -7.73
N TRP A 133 -12.90 -0.74 -7.54
CA TRP A 133 -13.35 0.36 -6.68
C TRP A 133 -13.28 1.68 -7.44
N ARG A 134 -14.06 2.64 -6.94
CA ARG A 134 -14.13 4.01 -7.44
C ARG A 134 -13.61 4.95 -6.36
N TRP A 135 -13.08 6.09 -6.81
CA TRP A 135 -12.82 7.24 -5.97
C TRP A 135 -13.00 8.50 -6.81
N HIS A 136 -13.80 9.45 -6.33
CA HIS A 136 -14.15 10.68 -7.07
C HIS A 136 -14.59 10.37 -8.52
N ARG A 137 -15.51 9.41 -8.66
CA ARG A 137 -16.10 8.98 -9.94
C ARG A 137 -15.13 8.28 -10.91
N LYS A 138 -13.88 8.01 -10.50
CA LYS A 138 -12.84 7.41 -11.33
C LYS A 138 -12.38 6.08 -10.76
N ARG A 139 -11.95 5.15 -11.62
CA ARG A 139 -11.44 3.83 -11.22
C ARG A 139 -9.91 3.85 -11.26
N TYR A 140 -9.31 4.39 -10.21
CA TYR A 140 -7.85 4.50 -10.11
C TYR A 140 -7.21 3.12 -9.93
N LEU A 141 -6.03 2.91 -10.52
CA LEU A 141 -5.31 1.64 -10.42
C LEU A 141 -4.09 1.71 -9.49
N GLY A 142 -3.52 2.90 -9.27
CA GLY A 142 -2.32 3.10 -8.46
C GLY A 142 -2.51 2.93 -6.95
N ALA A 143 -1.44 3.15 -6.17
CA ALA A 143 -1.42 2.80 -4.75
C ALA A 143 -2.11 3.81 -3.81
N ALA A 144 -2.27 5.07 -4.21
CA ALA A 144 -2.89 6.08 -3.37
C ALA A 144 -4.42 5.90 -3.30
N HIS A 145 -5.06 6.03 -4.46
CA HIS A 145 -6.52 6.09 -4.58
C HIS A 145 -7.15 4.86 -5.23
N GLY A 146 -6.36 3.83 -5.51
CA GLY A 146 -6.72 2.81 -6.49
C GLY A 146 -6.57 1.37 -6.04
N VAL A 147 -6.85 0.50 -6.99
CA VAL A 147 -6.86 -0.96 -6.85
C VAL A 147 -5.58 -1.48 -6.19
N ALA A 148 -4.39 -1.03 -6.61
CA ALA A 148 -3.13 -1.52 -6.06
C ALA A 148 -2.97 -1.24 -4.56
N GLY A 149 -3.40 -0.07 -4.09
CA GLY A 149 -3.30 0.30 -2.67
C GLY A 149 -4.22 -0.54 -1.80
N ILE A 150 -5.45 -0.75 -2.28
CA ILE A 150 -6.45 -1.58 -1.61
C ILE A 150 -5.97 -3.04 -1.54
N LEU A 151 -5.51 -3.60 -2.67
CA LEU A 151 -4.99 -4.97 -2.70
C LEU A 151 -3.74 -5.13 -1.83
N HIS A 152 -2.84 -4.15 -1.82
CA HIS A 152 -1.68 -4.16 -0.91
C HIS A 152 -2.15 -4.33 0.54
N MET A 153 -3.15 -3.54 0.97
CA MET A 153 -3.67 -3.65 2.33
C MET A 153 -4.36 -4.99 2.60
N LEU A 154 -5.11 -5.51 1.64
CA LEU A 154 -5.74 -6.83 1.76
C LEU A 154 -4.71 -7.96 1.87
N LEU A 155 -3.57 -7.88 1.17
CA LEU A 155 -2.50 -8.88 1.28
C LEU A 155 -1.84 -8.92 2.66
N MET A 156 -1.90 -7.81 3.41
CA MET A 156 -1.27 -7.66 4.74
C MET A 156 -2.15 -8.13 5.90
N ILE A 157 -3.40 -8.53 5.66
CA ILE A 157 -4.32 -8.97 6.72
C ILE A 157 -3.96 -10.37 7.27
N PRO A 158 -4.49 -10.75 8.45
CA PRO A 158 -4.30 -12.09 9.00
C PRO A 158 -4.71 -13.19 8.03
N GLY A 159 -3.90 -14.25 7.94
CA GLY A 159 -4.05 -15.28 6.91
C GLY A 159 -5.42 -15.96 6.85
N ARG A 160 -6.05 -16.22 8.01
CA ARG A 160 -7.40 -16.81 8.08
C ARG A 160 -8.50 -15.93 7.48
N ILE A 161 -8.28 -14.61 7.45
CA ILE A 161 -9.21 -13.65 6.85
C ILE A 161 -8.90 -13.56 5.36
N LEU A 162 -7.62 -13.45 5.00
CA LEU A 162 -7.16 -13.42 3.61
C LEU A 162 -7.63 -14.65 2.81
N GLN A 163 -7.51 -15.85 3.39
CA GLN A 163 -7.87 -17.10 2.73
C GLN A 163 -9.33 -17.13 2.25
N LYS A 164 -10.25 -16.42 2.93
CA LYS A 164 -11.67 -16.36 2.54
C LYS A 164 -11.93 -15.54 1.27
N HIS A 165 -10.97 -14.70 0.89
CA HIS A 165 -11.09 -13.73 -0.19
C HIS A 165 -9.97 -13.87 -1.23
N SER A 166 -9.13 -14.91 -1.11
CA SER A 166 -7.92 -15.07 -1.94
C SER A 166 -8.25 -15.20 -3.42
N GLU A 167 -9.33 -15.90 -3.79
CA GLU A 167 -9.75 -16.04 -5.18
C GLU A 167 -10.07 -14.69 -5.83
N ASP A 168 -10.90 -13.87 -5.18
CA ASP A 168 -11.27 -12.53 -5.67
C ASP A 168 -10.04 -11.61 -5.76
N ILE A 169 -9.17 -11.66 -4.75
CA ILE A 169 -7.94 -10.86 -4.67
C ILE A 169 -6.96 -11.27 -5.79
N LEU A 170 -6.65 -12.56 -5.93
CA LEU A 170 -5.73 -13.08 -6.92
C LEU A 170 -6.27 -12.89 -8.34
N GLY A 171 -7.55 -13.12 -8.58
CA GLY A 171 -8.16 -12.86 -9.89
C GLY A 171 -8.11 -11.38 -10.29
N THR A 172 -8.15 -10.46 -9.32
CA THR A 172 -7.97 -9.02 -9.56
C THR A 172 -6.51 -8.67 -9.85
N ILE A 173 -5.56 -9.32 -9.18
CA ILE A 173 -4.11 -9.16 -9.46
C ILE A 173 -3.77 -9.73 -10.84
N ASP A 174 -4.31 -10.89 -11.22
CA ASP A 174 -4.13 -11.49 -12.54
C ASP A 174 -4.67 -10.58 -13.64
N TRP A 175 -5.79 -9.88 -13.38
CA TRP A 175 -6.29 -8.85 -14.28
C TRP A 175 -5.30 -7.68 -14.40
N LEU A 176 -4.74 -7.16 -13.29
CA LEU A 176 -3.72 -6.12 -13.33
C LEU A 176 -2.50 -6.55 -14.17
N ILE A 177 -2.01 -7.78 -14.00
CA ILE A 177 -0.88 -8.31 -14.78
C ILE A 177 -1.20 -8.31 -16.27
N ARG A 178 -2.41 -8.72 -16.67
CA ARG A 178 -2.83 -8.76 -18.08
C ARG A 178 -2.93 -7.38 -18.74
N ILE A 179 -3.25 -6.34 -17.98
CA ILE A 179 -3.37 -4.97 -18.51
C ILE A 179 -2.07 -4.16 -18.43
N GLN A 180 -0.96 -4.78 -17.99
CA GLN A 180 0.35 -4.16 -18.08
C GLN A 180 0.69 -3.89 -19.56
N ASP A 181 1.11 -2.67 -19.87
CA ASP A 181 1.46 -2.32 -21.24
C ASP A 181 2.84 -2.85 -21.66
N THR A 182 3.18 -2.66 -22.93
CA THR A 182 4.45 -3.13 -23.51
C THR A 182 5.68 -2.39 -22.97
N THR A 183 5.50 -1.22 -22.35
CA THR A 183 6.59 -0.45 -21.70
C THR A 183 6.87 -0.96 -20.29
N GLY A 184 5.98 -1.79 -19.74
CA GLY A 184 6.03 -2.24 -18.36
C GLY A 184 5.28 -1.32 -17.39
N ASN A 185 4.52 -0.35 -17.90
CA ASN A 185 3.67 0.52 -17.08
C ASN A 185 2.26 -0.04 -16.94
N TRP A 186 1.49 0.63 -16.08
CA TRP A 186 0.06 0.42 -15.94
C TRP A 186 -0.69 1.73 -16.11
N PRO A 187 -1.92 1.68 -16.63
CA PRO A 187 -2.81 2.83 -16.70
C PRO A 187 -3.02 3.47 -15.33
N THR A 188 -3.22 4.79 -15.28
CA THR A 188 -3.50 5.47 -14.00
C THR A 188 -4.91 5.19 -13.52
N LYS A 189 -5.83 4.97 -14.47
CA LYS A 189 -7.25 4.70 -14.26
C LYS A 189 -7.72 3.69 -15.30
N ALA A 190 -8.78 2.97 -15.01
CA ALA A 190 -9.48 2.16 -16.01
C ALA A 190 -10.66 2.96 -16.61
N PRO A 191 -10.72 3.20 -17.94
CA PRO A 191 -9.86 2.66 -19.01
C PRO A 191 -8.70 3.58 -19.50
N ASP A 192 -8.49 4.76 -18.89
CA ASP A 192 -7.55 5.78 -19.40
C ASP A 192 -6.06 5.39 -19.33
N VAL A 193 -5.34 5.53 -20.45
CA VAL A 193 -3.89 5.31 -20.51
C VAL A 193 -3.16 6.66 -20.34
N ASP A 194 -2.64 6.92 -19.15
CA ASP A 194 -1.73 8.05 -18.88
C ASP A 194 -0.33 7.51 -18.54
N GLU A 195 0.72 8.14 -19.07
CA GLU A 195 2.12 7.79 -18.77
C GLU A 195 2.60 8.46 -17.48
N ILE A 196 2.17 7.91 -16.34
CA ILE A 196 2.66 8.32 -15.02
C ILE A 196 3.39 7.14 -14.37
N ILE A 197 4.57 7.38 -13.80
CA ILE A 197 5.40 6.36 -13.14
C ILE A 197 5.72 6.83 -11.72
N ARG A 198 4.72 6.73 -10.83
CA ARG A 198 4.76 7.25 -9.45
C ARG A 198 4.12 6.23 -8.51
N TRP A 199 4.38 6.33 -7.21
CA TRP A 199 3.71 5.47 -6.23
C TRP A 199 2.19 5.63 -6.29
N CYS A 200 1.72 6.88 -6.34
CA CYS A 200 0.28 7.15 -6.38
C CYS A 200 -0.41 6.68 -7.66
N HIS A 201 0.29 6.68 -8.80
CA HIS A 201 -0.25 6.36 -10.13
C HIS A 201 0.82 5.72 -11.03
N GLY A 202 0.53 4.52 -11.56
CA GLY A 202 1.38 3.78 -12.49
C GLY A 202 2.23 2.68 -11.84
N ALA A 203 3.33 2.32 -12.52
CA ALA A 203 4.11 1.13 -12.22
C ALA A 203 4.62 1.05 -10.77
N THR A 204 5.10 2.15 -10.19
CA THR A 204 5.76 2.13 -8.87
C THR A 204 4.85 1.55 -7.77
N GLY A 205 3.59 1.98 -7.71
CA GLY A 205 2.65 1.49 -6.71
C GLY A 205 2.24 0.03 -6.94
N ILE A 206 2.06 -0.37 -8.20
CA ILE A 206 1.65 -1.74 -8.57
C ILE A 206 2.79 -2.73 -8.34
N VAL A 207 4.03 -2.38 -8.72
CA VAL A 207 5.21 -3.21 -8.46
C VAL A 207 5.37 -3.48 -6.97
N LEU A 208 5.21 -2.46 -6.11
CA LEU A 208 5.24 -2.66 -4.66
C LEU A 208 4.18 -3.66 -4.17
N MET A 209 2.95 -3.58 -4.69
CA MET A 209 1.88 -4.54 -4.35
C MET A 209 2.22 -5.95 -4.82
N LEU A 210 2.77 -6.12 -6.03
CA LEU A 210 3.21 -7.42 -6.54
C LEU A 210 4.37 -8.00 -5.71
N CYS A 211 5.32 -7.18 -5.26
CA CYS A 211 6.38 -7.60 -4.34
C CYS A 211 5.81 -8.10 -3.01
N THR A 212 4.79 -7.42 -2.46
CA THR A 212 4.07 -7.89 -1.27
C THR A 212 3.41 -9.25 -1.52
N LEU A 213 2.77 -9.46 -2.69
CA LEU A 213 2.19 -10.75 -3.06
C LEU A 213 3.26 -11.85 -3.06
N VAL A 214 4.41 -11.62 -3.69
CA VAL A 214 5.52 -12.59 -3.73
C VAL A 214 5.98 -12.95 -2.32
N HIS A 215 6.25 -11.95 -1.48
CA HIS A 215 6.64 -12.19 -0.08
C HIS A 215 5.59 -13.04 0.65
N ARG A 216 4.30 -12.69 0.53
CA ARG A 216 3.22 -13.40 1.22
C ARG A 216 3.07 -14.84 0.74
N ALA A 217 3.19 -15.07 -0.57
CA ALA A 217 3.14 -16.42 -1.15
C ALA A 217 4.33 -17.29 -0.71
N THR A 218 5.53 -16.70 -0.62
CA THR A 218 6.75 -17.42 -0.19
C THR A 218 6.70 -17.82 1.28
N TYR A 219 6.32 -16.91 2.18
CA TYR A 219 6.37 -17.16 3.62
C TYR A 219 5.07 -17.71 4.22
N ALA A 220 3.97 -17.71 3.46
CA ALA A 220 2.68 -18.25 3.89
C ALA A 220 1.98 -19.05 2.76
N PRO A 221 2.65 -20.05 2.14
CA PRO A 221 2.11 -20.80 1.00
C PRO A 221 0.81 -21.56 1.31
N GLN A 222 0.58 -21.90 2.58
CA GLN A 222 -0.66 -22.53 3.08
C GLN A 222 -1.86 -21.58 3.10
N ILE A 223 -1.62 -20.27 3.09
CA ILE A 223 -2.65 -19.22 3.06
C ILE A 223 -2.88 -18.74 1.63
N LEU A 224 -1.78 -18.51 0.90
CA LEU A 224 -1.80 -17.99 -0.46
C LEU A 224 -0.81 -18.82 -1.29
N SER A 225 -1.35 -19.76 -2.05
CA SER A 225 -0.57 -20.62 -2.94
C SER A 225 -0.60 -20.07 -4.36
N LEU A 226 0.57 -19.99 -4.99
CA LEU A 226 0.73 -19.62 -6.39
C LEU A 226 1.40 -20.77 -7.14
N SER A 227 0.87 -21.10 -8.31
CA SER A 227 1.54 -22.01 -9.24
C SER A 227 2.84 -21.40 -9.75
N HIS A 228 3.75 -22.26 -10.24
CA HIS A 228 4.99 -21.80 -10.86
C HIS A 228 4.75 -20.80 -12.01
N ALA A 229 3.75 -21.05 -12.85
CA ALA A 229 3.38 -20.15 -13.94
C ALA A 229 2.90 -18.77 -13.45
N GLN A 230 2.15 -18.73 -12.34
CA GLN A 230 1.73 -17.47 -11.72
C GLN A 230 2.92 -16.70 -11.17
N PHE A 231 3.84 -17.36 -10.44
CA PHE A 231 5.08 -16.74 -9.98
C PHE A 231 5.88 -16.15 -11.15
N ALA A 232 6.10 -16.91 -12.21
CA ALA A 232 6.83 -16.45 -13.39
C ALA A 232 6.16 -15.23 -14.06
N SER A 233 4.83 -15.23 -14.17
CA SER A 233 4.06 -14.11 -14.73
C SER A 233 4.20 -12.84 -13.87
N ILE A 234 4.06 -12.99 -12.54
CA ILE A 234 4.22 -11.89 -11.58
C ILE A 234 5.63 -11.31 -11.66
N LEU A 235 6.67 -12.14 -11.64
CA LEU A 235 8.07 -11.71 -11.69
C LEU A 235 8.43 -11.06 -13.03
N SER A 236 7.86 -11.53 -14.13
CA SER A 236 7.98 -10.87 -15.44
C SER A 236 7.38 -9.46 -15.38
N GLY A 237 6.19 -9.31 -14.81
CA GLY A 237 5.54 -8.01 -14.62
C GLY A 237 6.36 -7.07 -13.73
N ILE A 238 6.86 -7.58 -12.60
CA ILE A 238 7.76 -6.86 -11.68
C ILE A 238 9.03 -6.41 -12.42
N SER A 239 9.67 -7.29 -13.19
CA SER A 239 10.94 -6.99 -13.88
C SER A 239 10.78 -5.90 -14.95
N LYS A 240 9.69 -5.93 -15.72
CA LYS A 240 9.34 -4.88 -16.68
C LYS A 240 9.09 -3.54 -15.97
N GLY A 241 8.27 -3.56 -14.91
CA GLY A 241 7.99 -2.37 -14.11
C GLY A 241 9.24 -1.79 -13.44
N ALA A 242 10.10 -2.64 -12.87
CA ALA A 242 11.36 -2.22 -12.25
C ALA A 242 12.33 -1.59 -13.25
N SER A 243 12.40 -2.13 -14.48
CA SER A 243 13.21 -1.54 -15.55
C SER A 243 12.71 -0.14 -15.93
N LEU A 244 11.39 0.04 -16.03
CA LEU A 244 10.77 1.34 -16.29
C LEU A 244 10.99 2.32 -15.12
N ILE A 245 10.78 1.87 -13.89
CA ILE A 245 11.01 2.66 -12.66
C ILE A 245 12.45 3.11 -12.57
N TYR A 246 13.43 2.25 -12.88
CA TYR A 246 14.83 2.66 -12.87
C TYR A 246 15.13 3.71 -13.95
N ARG A 247 14.61 3.52 -15.16
CA ARG A 247 14.83 4.44 -16.29
C ARG A 247 14.22 5.83 -16.08
N HIS A 248 13.08 5.91 -15.40
CA HIS A 248 12.31 7.16 -15.25
C HIS A 248 12.13 7.63 -13.79
N GLY A 249 12.71 6.93 -12.83
CA GLY A 249 12.50 7.15 -11.38
C GLY A 249 13.23 8.36 -10.81
N LEU A 250 14.15 8.98 -11.56
CA LEU A 250 14.67 10.31 -11.24
C LEU A 250 13.61 11.37 -11.63
N LEU A 251 12.53 11.41 -10.87
CA LEU A 251 11.35 12.22 -11.17
C LEU A 251 11.65 13.71 -11.03
N ARG A 252 11.31 14.49 -12.06
CA ARG A 252 11.40 15.96 -12.03
C ARG A 252 10.43 16.60 -11.03
N LYS A 253 9.47 15.86 -10.47
CA LYS A 253 8.44 16.41 -9.57
C LYS A 253 8.96 16.64 -8.15
N GLY A 254 10.03 15.97 -7.74
CA GLY A 254 10.60 16.11 -6.40
C GLY A 254 11.21 14.80 -5.89
N VAL A 255 11.62 14.79 -4.62
CA VAL A 255 12.32 13.66 -3.98
C VAL A 255 11.47 12.83 -3.01
N GLY A 256 10.26 13.25 -2.67
CA GLY A 256 9.39 12.55 -1.69
C GLY A 256 8.85 11.18 -2.14
N LEU A 257 8.04 10.56 -1.28
CA LEU A 257 7.53 9.19 -1.50
C LEU A 257 6.41 9.10 -2.55
N CYS A 258 5.46 10.04 -2.53
CA CYS A 258 4.19 9.90 -3.27
C CYS A 258 4.40 9.88 -4.79
N HIS A 259 5.23 10.80 -5.23
CA HIS A 259 5.48 11.10 -6.64
C HIS A 259 6.86 11.70 -6.85
N GLY A 260 7.82 11.29 -6.03
CA GLY A 260 9.22 11.67 -6.12
C GLY A 260 10.15 10.47 -6.09
N VAL A 261 11.45 10.75 -6.14
CA VAL A 261 12.51 9.74 -6.30
C VAL A 261 12.48 8.66 -5.20
N ALA A 262 12.17 9.03 -3.95
CA ALA A 262 12.14 8.08 -2.85
C ALA A 262 11.13 6.93 -3.07
N GLY A 263 9.97 7.20 -3.67
CA GLY A 263 9.01 6.14 -4.02
C GLY A 263 9.59 5.14 -5.02
N SER A 264 10.34 5.62 -6.01
CA SER A 264 11.05 4.77 -6.97
C SER A 264 12.16 3.94 -6.31
N VAL A 265 12.89 4.53 -5.36
CA VAL A 265 13.91 3.82 -4.58
C VAL A 265 13.29 2.68 -3.77
N TYR A 266 12.22 2.93 -3.01
CA TYR A 266 11.52 1.89 -2.25
C TYR A 266 10.99 0.75 -3.13
N ALA A 267 10.48 1.07 -4.32
CA ALA A 267 10.04 0.04 -5.26
C ALA A 267 11.20 -0.86 -5.71
N LEU A 268 12.38 -0.31 -5.99
CA LEU A 268 13.55 -1.10 -6.38
C LEU A 268 14.11 -1.94 -5.23
N ILE A 269 14.07 -1.45 -3.99
CA ILE A 269 14.41 -2.24 -2.80
C ILE A 269 13.44 -3.43 -2.67
N ALA A 270 12.13 -3.17 -2.79
CA ALA A 270 11.12 -4.22 -2.71
C ALA A 270 11.26 -5.28 -3.82
N VAL A 271 11.68 -4.87 -5.03
CA VAL A 271 11.99 -5.79 -6.13
C VAL A 271 13.18 -6.68 -5.76
N ALA A 272 14.25 -6.11 -5.20
CA ALA A 272 15.42 -6.89 -4.76
C ALA A 272 15.01 -7.98 -3.74
N CYS A 273 14.22 -7.61 -2.72
CA CYS A 273 13.71 -8.56 -1.74
C CYS A 273 12.79 -9.62 -2.37
N ALA A 274 11.86 -9.23 -3.26
CA ALA A 274 10.95 -10.16 -3.92
C ALA A 274 11.71 -11.21 -4.77
N VAL A 275 12.75 -10.77 -5.47
CA VAL A 275 13.63 -11.66 -6.25
C VAL A 275 14.40 -12.61 -5.34
N GLU A 276 14.92 -12.11 -4.21
CA GLU A 276 15.57 -12.96 -3.21
C GLU A 276 14.62 -14.02 -2.64
N HIS A 277 13.40 -13.63 -2.26
CA HIS A 277 12.39 -14.57 -1.77
C HIS A 277 12.02 -15.64 -2.80
N TYR A 278 11.93 -15.28 -4.08
CA TYR A 278 11.67 -16.25 -5.15
C TYR A 278 12.83 -17.25 -5.29
N ASN A 279 14.07 -16.78 -5.27
CA ASN A 279 15.25 -17.63 -5.39
C ASN A 279 15.34 -18.63 -4.21
N LEU A 280 14.97 -18.22 -2.99
CA LEU A 280 14.89 -19.11 -1.83
C LEU A 280 13.82 -20.20 -1.98
N GLY A 281 12.77 -19.93 -2.77
CA GLY A 281 11.68 -20.88 -3.04
C GLY A 281 12.04 -22.03 -3.97
N GLY A 282 13.28 -22.08 -4.50
CA GLY A 282 13.78 -23.19 -5.31
C GLY A 282 13.13 -23.34 -6.69
N ALA A 283 12.44 -22.31 -7.18
CA ALA A 283 11.78 -22.32 -8.48
C ALA A 283 12.80 -22.14 -9.63
N GLU A 284 12.64 -22.91 -10.72
CA GLU A 284 13.55 -22.87 -11.87
C GLU A 284 13.36 -21.60 -12.74
N GLY A 285 14.44 -21.14 -13.37
CA GLY A 285 14.45 -19.97 -14.26
C GLY A 285 14.91 -18.68 -13.56
N PRO A 286 16.09 -18.13 -13.90
CA PRO A 286 16.60 -16.95 -13.21
C PRO A 286 15.74 -15.72 -13.55
N PRO A 287 15.45 -14.86 -12.57
CA PRO A 287 14.95 -13.52 -12.86
C PRO A 287 15.97 -12.77 -13.72
N ALA A 288 15.49 -11.81 -14.54
CA ALA A 288 16.33 -11.10 -15.50
C ALA A 288 17.54 -10.38 -14.88
N HIS A 289 17.44 -10.03 -13.59
CA HIS A 289 18.51 -9.43 -12.79
C HIS A 289 18.53 -10.04 -11.39
N SER A 290 19.72 -10.08 -10.80
CA SER A 290 19.95 -10.50 -9.41
C SER A 290 19.40 -9.48 -8.39
N PRO A 291 19.14 -9.90 -7.13
CA PRO A 291 18.79 -8.96 -6.06
C PRO A 291 19.79 -7.80 -5.91
N VAL A 292 21.08 -8.09 -6.02
CA VAL A 292 22.17 -7.12 -5.89
C VAL A 292 22.12 -6.07 -6.98
N GLU A 293 21.79 -6.44 -8.23
CA GLU A 293 21.64 -5.46 -9.31
C GLU A 293 20.46 -4.51 -9.07
N TYR A 294 19.32 -5.00 -8.56
CA TYR A 294 18.19 -4.14 -8.21
C TYR A 294 18.52 -3.20 -7.05
N LEU A 295 19.23 -3.68 -6.04
CA LEU A 295 19.70 -2.84 -4.94
C LEU A 295 20.69 -1.77 -5.43
N ALA A 296 21.62 -2.12 -6.32
CA ALA A 296 22.54 -1.16 -6.92
C ALA A 296 21.80 -0.07 -7.72
N ARG A 297 20.72 -0.42 -8.43
CA ARG A 297 19.82 0.56 -9.09
C ARG A 297 19.13 1.48 -8.10
N ALA A 298 18.67 0.96 -6.96
CA ALA A 298 18.06 1.74 -5.89
C ALA A 298 19.06 2.75 -5.29
N VAL A 299 20.27 2.29 -4.96
CA VAL A 299 21.37 3.12 -4.45
C VAL A 299 21.74 4.19 -5.48
N HIS A 300 21.84 3.84 -6.76
CA HIS A 300 22.15 4.79 -7.81
C HIS A 300 21.09 5.91 -7.93
N LEU A 301 19.79 5.57 -7.93
CA LEU A 301 18.73 6.60 -7.93
C LEU A 301 18.77 7.48 -6.67
N ALA A 302 18.97 6.88 -5.49
CA ALA A 302 19.11 7.63 -4.24
C ALA A 302 20.32 8.57 -4.27
N HIS A 303 21.44 8.13 -4.84
CA HIS A 303 22.63 8.94 -5.04
C HIS A 303 22.37 10.11 -5.99
N LEU A 304 21.73 9.89 -7.14
CA LEU A 304 21.36 10.98 -8.05
C LEU A 304 20.43 12.00 -7.38
N ALA A 305 19.54 11.56 -6.48
CA ALA A 305 18.66 12.42 -5.71
C ALA A 305 19.40 13.33 -4.72
N THR A 306 20.66 13.06 -4.34
CA THR A 306 21.45 13.95 -3.47
C THR A 306 21.65 15.34 -4.09
N ARG A 307 21.60 15.44 -5.42
CA ARG A 307 21.70 16.68 -6.19
C ARG A 307 20.38 17.44 -6.33
N TYR A 308 19.32 17.07 -5.60
CA TYR A 308 18.00 17.66 -5.79
C TYR A 308 17.96 19.18 -5.56
N VAL A 309 18.80 19.70 -4.66
CA VAL A 309 18.91 21.15 -4.42
C VAL A 309 19.42 21.87 -5.68
N GLU A 310 20.51 21.37 -6.29
CA GLU A 310 21.05 21.89 -7.55
C GLU A 310 20.01 21.77 -8.67
N LEU A 311 19.39 20.60 -8.83
CA LEU A 311 18.40 20.35 -9.87
C LEU A 311 17.16 21.27 -9.73
N THR A 312 16.79 21.61 -8.49
CA THR A 312 15.69 22.54 -8.22
C THR A 312 16.11 23.97 -8.56
N ALA A 313 17.31 24.40 -8.17
CA ALA A 313 17.84 25.72 -8.51
C ALA A 313 18.00 25.92 -10.03
N GLU A 314 18.33 24.85 -10.77
CA GLU A 314 18.42 24.83 -12.23
C GLU A 314 17.05 24.74 -12.94
N GLY A 315 15.94 24.63 -12.21
CA GLY A 315 14.60 24.46 -12.79
C GLY A 315 14.36 23.09 -13.46
N ARG A 316 15.23 22.11 -13.20
CA ARG A 316 15.14 20.75 -13.74
C ARG A 316 14.32 19.81 -12.85
N MET A 317 14.14 20.18 -11.59
CA MET A 317 13.24 19.55 -10.63
C MET A 317 12.33 20.62 -9.99
N ALA A 318 11.08 20.27 -9.70
CA ALA A 318 10.14 21.14 -9.03
C ALA A 318 10.40 21.20 -7.52
N ALA A 319 10.17 22.36 -6.92
CA ALA A 319 10.05 22.48 -5.47
C ALA A 319 8.71 21.85 -5.02
N PRO A 320 8.71 20.94 -4.02
CA PRO A 320 7.47 20.40 -3.47
C PRO A 320 6.67 21.46 -2.70
N ASP A 321 5.34 21.30 -2.64
CA ASP A 321 4.46 22.22 -1.89
C ASP A 321 4.78 22.18 -0.39
N ARG A 322 5.13 20.99 0.13
CA ARG A 322 5.67 20.80 1.48
C ARG A 322 7.10 20.23 1.43
N PRO A 323 8.15 21.08 1.29
CA PRO A 323 9.52 20.66 1.00
C PRO A 323 10.16 19.70 2.00
N TRP A 324 9.67 19.68 3.24
CA TRP A 324 10.21 18.86 4.34
C TRP A 324 9.30 17.68 4.73
N SER A 325 8.16 17.51 4.07
CA SER A 325 7.20 16.46 4.39
C SER A 325 7.69 15.07 3.94
N LEU A 326 7.11 14.01 4.53
CA LEU A 326 7.41 12.63 4.18
C LEU A 326 7.00 12.26 2.74
N TYR A 327 5.78 12.65 2.34
CA TYR A 327 5.20 12.20 1.07
C TYR A 327 5.61 13.06 -0.14
N GLU A 328 5.99 14.33 0.05
CA GLU A 328 6.37 15.22 -1.06
C GLU A 328 7.82 15.70 -0.96
N GLY A 329 8.31 15.87 0.27
CA GLY A 329 9.56 16.54 0.58
C GLY A 329 10.75 15.62 0.85
N SER A 330 11.80 16.22 1.39
CA SER A 330 13.09 15.57 1.65
C SER A 330 13.06 14.51 2.75
N ALA A 331 12.11 14.56 3.69
CA ALA A 331 11.96 13.51 4.69
C ALA A 331 11.73 12.13 4.03
N GLY A 332 11.03 12.07 2.89
CA GLY A 332 10.85 10.84 2.12
C GLY A 332 12.17 10.23 1.63
N ILE A 333 13.07 11.04 1.08
CA ILE A 333 14.38 10.54 0.60
C ILE A 333 15.32 10.22 1.77
N CYS A 334 15.20 10.91 2.91
CA CYS A 334 15.91 10.54 4.13
C CYS A 334 15.49 9.15 4.62
N CYS A 335 14.20 8.83 4.64
CA CYS A 335 13.71 7.49 4.99
C CYS A 335 14.21 6.42 4.01
N ALA A 336 14.23 6.73 2.70
CA ALA A 336 14.76 5.82 1.69
C ALA A 336 16.25 5.52 1.90
N TRP A 337 17.06 6.53 2.24
CA TRP A 337 18.46 6.33 2.63
C TRP A 337 18.61 5.46 3.88
N GLY A 338 17.79 5.70 4.91
CA GLY A 338 17.79 4.87 6.12
C GLY A 338 17.38 3.41 5.86
N SER A 339 16.76 3.10 4.72
CA SER A 339 16.43 1.72 4.31
C SER A 339 17.51 1.08 3.44
N LEU A 340 18.46 1.86 2.92
CA LEU A 340 19.57 1.39 2.08
C LEU A 340 20.88 1.17 2.86
N LEU A 341 21.04 1.86 3.99
CA LEU A 341 22.19 1.79 4.89
C LEU A 341 21.99 0.74 5.97
#